data_AF-A0A7S1JQ38-F1
#
_entry.id   AF-A0A7S1JQ38-F1
#
_cell.length_a   1.000
_cell.length_b   1.000
_cell.length_c   1.000
_cell.angle_alpha   90.00
_cell.angle_beta   90.00
_cell.angle_gamma   90.00
#
_symmetry.space_group_name_H-M   'P 1'
#
loop_
_entity.id
_entity.type
_entity.pdbx_description
1 polymer ?
#
loop_
_entity_poly.entity_id
_entity_poly.type
_entity_poly.pdbx_seq_one_letter_code
_entity_poly.pdbx_strand_id
1 'polypeptide(L)'
;GDASSLLFLINHNDTHRFGAFVDGQLKPPSTRTNKYKVPSFLISISGAYSRPTKVPIPEARQVVEVASRDAFMKARNADSRGKLYLSDGYLWLAWATPGPADDVRSMHQWVKKEDLPDKDYLGQFNDHNDECTLAGDWYFTAKEMEIWHIETARGGWFEEAAPHAAVEVGSRKPKGFISWLWRRGDE
;
A
#
# COMPACT_ATOMS: atom_id res chain seq x y z
N GLY A 1 -13.21 0.42 8.78
CA GLY A 1 -12.43 -0.24 9.83
C GLY A 1 -11.78 0.84 10.64
N ASP A 2 -11.65 0.64 11.95
CA ASP A 2 -11.14 1.59 12.94
C ASP A 2 -9.65 1.42 13.25
N ALA A 3 -8.99 0.42 12.67
CA ALA A 3 -7.55 0.25 12.78
C ALA A 3 -6.79 1.44 12.14
N SER A 4 -5.87 2.03 12.89
CA SER A 4 -4.90 3.03 12.43
C SER A 4 -3.56 2.37 12.06
N SER A 5 -2.56 3.12 11.59
CA SER A 5 -1.19 2.63 11.42
C SER A 5 -1.11 1.28 10.69
N LEU A 6 -1.52 1.28 9.42
CA LEU A 6 -1.67 0.10 8.60
C LEU A 6 -0.44 -0.15 7.73
N LEU A 7 0.04 -1.39 7.69
CA LEU A 7 1.08 -1.84 6.78
C LEU A 7 0.49 -2.80 5.74
N PHE A 8 0.51 -2.39 4.49
CA PHE A 8 0.19 -3.21 3.33
C PHE A 8 1.46 -3.93 2.90
N LEU A 9 1.45 -5.26 2.91
CA LEU A 9 2.54 -6.10 2.41
C LEU A 9 2.07 -6.81 1.15
N ILE A 10 2.85 -6.67 0.08
CA ILE A 10 2.50 -7.12 -1.25
C ILE A 10 3.61 -8.05 -1.75
N ASN A 11 3.21 -9.27 -2.09
CA ASN A 11 4.03 -10.24 -2.79
C ASN A 11 3.58 -10.24 -4.26
N HIS A 12 4.32 -9.54 -5.12
CA HIS A 12 4.04 -9.57 -6.55
C HIS A 12 4.45 -10.93 -7.12
N ASN A 13 5.72 -11.30 -6.97
CA ASN A 13 6.27 -12.52 -7.55
C ASN A 13 7.44 -13.04 -6.69
N ASP A 14 8.19 -14.02 -7.20
CA ASP A 14 9.21 -14.70 -6.41
C ASP A 14 10.36 -13.79 -5.97
N THR A 15 10.61 -12.72 -6.73
CA THR A 15 11.70 -11.76 -6.50
C THR A 15 11.24 -10.46 -5.85
N HIS A 16 10.02 -9.98 -6.13
CA HIS A 16 9.56 -8.65 -5.71
C HIS A 16 8.54 -8.70 -4.59
N ARG A 17 8.93 -8.13 -3.46
CA ARG A 17 8.09 -7.90 -2.28
C ARG A 17 8.26 -6.46 -1.85
N PHE A 18 7.15 -5.78 -1.61
CA PHE A 18 7.16 -4.38 -1.21
C PHE A 18 5.89 -4.06 -0.41
N GLY A 19 5.72 -2.82 0.01
CA GLY A 19 4.58 -2.42 0.79
C GLY A 19 4.38 -0.92 0.88
N ALA A 20 3.31 -0.56 1.57
CA ALA A 20 2.96 0.81 1.91
C ALA A 20 2.51 0.88 3.36
N PHE A 21 3.06 1.83 4.10
CA PHE A 21 2.60 2.16 5.44
C PHE A 21 1.74 3.42 5.41
N VAL A 22 0.63 3.40 6.15
CA VAL A 22 -0.29 4.52 6.32
C VAL A 22 -0.45 4.78 7.81
N ASP A 23 0.05 5.92 8.29
CA ASP A 23 -0.03 6.31 9.70
C ASP A 23 -1.38 6.94 10.05
N GLY A 24 -2.42 6.13 9.95
CA GLY A 24 -3.78 6.57 10.21
C GLY A 24 -4.80 5.56 9.75
N GLN A 25 -6.07 5.91 9.94
CA GLN A 25 -7.19 5.07 9.53
C GLN A 25 -7.48 5.24 8.04
N LEU A 26 -7.95 4.16 7.41
CA LEU A 26 -8.69 4.27 6.16
C LEU A 26 -10.10 4.76 6.42
N LYS A 27 -10.41 5.97 5.94
CA LYS A 27 -11.69 6.65 6.18
C LYS A 27 -12.66 6.33 5.04
N PRO A 28 -13.75 5.59 5.32
CA PRO A 28 -14.85 5.41 4.37
C PRO A 28 -15.29 6.72 3.72
N PRO A 29 -15.64 6.72 2.43
CA PRO A 29 -16.25 7.88 1.82
C PRO A 29 -17.69 8.06 2.28
N SER A 30 -18.07 9.32 2.54
CA SER A 30 -19.47 9.71 2.75
C SER A 30 -20.25 9.88 1.44
N THR A 31 -19.53 10.01 0.31
CA THR A 31 -20.11 10.13 -1.04
C THR A 31 -19.51 9.09 -1.99
N ARG A 32 -19.03 9.46 -3.18
CA ARG A 32 -18.43 8.54 -4.16
C ARG A 32 -16.98 8.21 -3.84
N THR A 33 -16.17 9.19 -3.46
CA THR A 33 -14.77 9.00 -3.06
C THR A 33 -14.43 9.90 -1.87
N ASN A 34 -13.34 9.60 -1.18
CA ASN A 34 -12.81 10.40 -0.08
C ASN A 34 -11.30 10.47 -0.19
N LYS A 35 -10.79 11.66 -0.49
CA LYS A 35 -9.36 11.98 -0.63
C LYS A 35 -8.91 12.79 0.59
N TYR A 36 -7.87 12.34 1.29
CA TYR A 36 -7.36 13.04 2.47
C TYR A 36 -5.87 12.79 2.69
N LYS A 37 -5.21 13.76 3.33
CA LYS A 37 -3.81 13.64 3.72
C LYS A 37 -3.65 12.69 4.90
N VAL A 38 -2.64 11.85 4.85
CA VAL A 38 -2.24 10.94 5.93
C VAL A 38 -0.77 10.57 5.74
N PRO A 39 0.08 10.66 6.79
CA PRO A 39 1.48 10.30 6.66
C PRO A 39 1.63 8.88 6.14
N SER A 40 2.51 8.70 5.16
CA SER A 40 2.73 7.40 4.53
C SER A 40 4.13 7.30 3.97
N PHE A 41 4.60 6.06 3.83
CA PHE A 41 5.83 5.74 3.14
C PHE A 41 5.69 4.42 2.40
N LEU A 42 6.54 4.17 1.40
CA LEU A 42 6.64 2.87 0.76
C LEU A 42 7.86 2.12 1.30
N ILE A 43 7.84 0.79 1.18
CA ILE A 43 8.96 -0.06 1.56
C ILE A 43 9.21 -1.07 0.44
N SER A 44 10.44 -1.14 -0.06
CA SER A 44 10.92 -2.30 -0.81
C SER A 44 11.45 -3.31 0.19
N ILE A 45 11.08 -4.58 0.04
CA ILE A 45 11.59 -5.68 0.88
C ILE A 45 12.60 -6.51 0.08
N SER A 46 12.28 -6.80 -1.19
CA SER A 46 13.17 -7.49 -2.13
C SER A 46 12.86 -7.10 -3.58
N GLY A 47 13.85 -7.26 -4.47
CA GLY A 47 13.71 -7.05 -5.91
C GLY A 47 14.21 -5.68 -6.33
N ALA A 48 13.48 -4.62 -6.00
CA ALA A 48 13.83 -3.24 -6.40
C ALA A 48 15.09 -2.69 -5.71
N TYR A 49 15.46 -3.26 -4.55
CA TYR A 49 16.66 -2.92 -3.79
C TYR A 49 17.31 -4.21 -3.24
N SER A 50 18.61 -4.18 -2.99
CA SER A 50 19.39 -5.32 -2.45
C SER A 50 19.12 -5.62 -0.98
N ARG A 51 18.53 -4.66 -0.26
CA ARG A 51 18.13 -4.74 1.15
C ARG A 51 16.76 -4.10 1.32
N PRO A 52 16.03 -4.42 2.41
CA PRO A 52 14.81 -3.70 2.74
C PRO A 52 15.09 -2.19 2.82
N THR A 53 14.36 -1.41 2.03
CA THR A 53 14.60 0.02 1.83
C THR A 53 13.29 0.77 2.00
N LYS A 54 13.29 1.71 2.95
CA LYS A 54 12.19 2.66 3.12
C LYS A 54 12.30 3.74 2.04
N VAL A 55 11.23 3.94 1.29
CA VAL A 55 11.08 4.98 0.27
C VAL A 55 10.20 6.08 0.87
N PRO A 56 10.77 7.24 1.24
CA PRO A 56 10.01 8.34 1.80
C PRO A 56 9.08 8.93 0.74
N ILE A 57 7.85 9.27 1.13
CA ILE A 57 6.93 9.98 0.25
C ILE A 57 6.89 11.45 0.66
N PRO A 58 7.10 12.40 -0.26
CA PRO A 58 7.00 13.82 0.05
C PRO A 58 5.66 14.15 0.68
N GLU A 59 5.63 15.06 1.66
CA GLU A 59 4.40 15.42 2.40
C GLU A 59 3.25 15.83 1.47
N ALA A 60 3.56 16.52 0.37
CA ALA A 60 2.57 16.91 -0.63
C ALA A 60 1.86 15.71 -1.31
N ARG A 61 2.52 14.54 -1.35
CA ARG A 61 2.04 13.29 -1.94
C ARG A 61 1.53 12.29 -0.91
N GLN A 62 1.61 12.60 0.39
CA GLN A 62 1.10 11.73 1.47
C GLN A 62 -0.44 11.81 1.53
N VAL A 63 -1.07 11.28 0.49
CA VAL A 63 -2.51 11.35 0.26
C VAL A 63 -3.04 9.96 -0.05
N VAL A 64 -4.18 9.64 0.55
CA VAL A 64 -4.96 8.43 0.27
C VAL A 64 -6.28 8.85 -0.35
N GLU A 65 -6.77 8.06 -1.30
CA GLU A 65 -8.14 8.17 -1.77
C GLU A 65 -8.82 6.81 -1.80
N VAL A 66 -10.03 6.77 -1.24
CA VAL A 66 -10.85 5.57 -1.11
C VAL A 66 -12.14 5.77 -1.89
N ALA A 67 -12.48 4.83 -2.77
CA ALA A 67 -13.77 4.83 -3.46
C ALA A 67 -14.83 4.07 -2.63
N SER A 68 -16.09 4.49 -2.78
CA SER A 68 -17.21 3.73 -2.22
C SER A 68 -17.41 2.43 -3.00
N ARG A 69 -18.22 1.52 -2.45
CA ARG A 69 -18.52 0.22 -3.07
C ARG A 69 -18.96 0.37 -4.53
N ASP A 70 -19.82 1.34 -4.81
CA ASP A 70 -20.45 1.53 -6.13
C ASP A 70 -19.78 2.66 -6.94
N ALA A 71 -18.59 3.10 -6.52
CA ALA A 71 -17.81 4.14 -7.18
C ALA A 71 -16.40 3.66 -7.52
N PHE A 72 -15.64 4.52 -8.20
CA PHE A 72 -14.25 4.28 -8.56
C PHE A 72 -13.54 5.61 -8.76
N MET A 73 -12.23 5.59 -8.63
CA MET A 73 -11.37 6.71 -9.02
C MET A 73 -10.91 6.51 -10.46
N LYS A 74 -10.76 7.60 -11.22
CA LYS A 74 -10.21 7.57 -12.58
C LYS A 74 -8.79 8.08 -12.57
N ALA A 75 -7.90 7.40 -13.31
CA ALA A 75 -6.60 7.93 -13.64
C ALA A 75 -6.75 9.20 -14.51
N ARG A 76 -5.78 10.12 -14.42
CA ARG A 76 -5.84 11.40 -15.17
C ARG A 76 -5.51 11.26 -16.65
N ASN A 77 -4.71 10.27 -17.00
CA ASN A 77 -4.04 10.14 -18.30
C ASN A 77 -4.50 8.90 -19.10
N ALA A 78 -5.42 8.10 -18.57
CA ALA A 78 -5.90 6.88 -19.21
C ALA A 78 -7.34 6.57 -18.79
N ASP A 79 -8.04 5.72 -19.55
CA ASP A 79 -9.35 5.18 -19.15
C ASP A 79 -9.22 4.06 -18.11
N SER A 80 -8.37 4.28 -17.11
CA SER A 80 -8.06 3.33 -16.06
C SER A 80 -8.72 3.74 -14.74
N ARG A 81 -9.13 2.74 -13.95
CA ARG A 81 -9.91 2.96 -12.73
C ARG A 81 -9.42 2.06 -11.61
N GLY A 82 -9.60 2.50 -10.35
CA GLY A 82 -9.27 1.73 -9.15
C GLY A 82 -10.17 2.07 -7.94
N LYS A 83 -10.00 1.31 -6.85
CA LYS A 83 -10.83 1.43 -5.62
C LYS A 83 -10.10 2.04 -4.43
N LEU A 84 -8.78 1.88 -4.36
CA LEU A 84 -7.92 2.50 -3.36
C LEU A 84 -6.63 2.94 -4.05
N TYR A 85 -6.15 4.14 -3.75
CA TYR A 85 -4.74 4.46 -3.95
C TYR A 85 -4.10 5.06 -2.72
N LEU A 86 -2.81 4.77 -2.55
CA LEU A 86 -1.95 5.28 -1.49
C LEU A 86 -0.87 6.18 -2.10
N SER A 87 -0.38 7.13 -1.29
CA SER A 87 0.74 8.00 -1.64
C SER A 87 0.55 8.76 -2.97
N ASP A 88 -0.62 9.40 -3.12
CA ASP A 88 -1.04 10.16 -4.31
C ASP A 88 -0.94 9.37 -5.62
N GLY A 89 -1.22 8.06 -5.55
CA GLY A 89 -1.33 7.20 -6.71
C GLY A 89 -0.10 6.34 -7.00
N TYR A 90 0.90 6.31 -6.12
CA TYR A 90 2.06 5.42 -6.28
C TYR A 90 1.73 3.93 -6.08
N LEU A 91 0.63 3.64 -5.41
CA LEU A 91 0.10 2.29 -5.32
C LEU A 91 -1.41 2.32 -5.47
N TRP A 92 -1.92 1.69 -6.51
CA TRP A 92 -3.34 1.49 -6.77
C TRP A 92 -3.73 0.03 -6.52
N LEU A 93 -4.93 -0.17 -5.98
CA LEU A 93 -5.55 -1.48 -5.81
C LEU A 93 -6.87 -1.53 -6.59
N ALA A 94 -7.24 -2.75 -7.01
CA ALA A 94 -8.35 -3.01 -7.94
C ALA A 94 -8.22 -2.23 -9.26
N TRP A 95 -6.99 -2.10 -9.78
CA TRP A 95 -6.69 -1.37 -11.01
C TRP A 95 -7.10 -2.18 -12.26
N ALA A 96 -7.74 -1.54 -13.24
CA ALA A 96 -7.93 -2.11 -14.58
C ALA A 96 -8.18 -1.03 -15.65
N THR A 97 -8.04 -1.44 -16.92
CA THR A 97 -8.27 -0.60 -18.11
C THR A 97 -9.16 -1.35 -19.12
N PRO A 98 -10.44 -0.97 -19.30
CA PRO A 98 -11.22 -0.17 -18.36
C PRO A 98 -11.38 -0.92 -17.02
N GLY A 99 -11.60 -0.20 -15.93
CA GLY A 99 -11.74 -0.79 -14.58
C GLY A 99 -12.97 -0.31 -13.82
N PRO A 100 -12.96 -0.36 -12.48
CA PRO A 100 -11.95 -1.04 -11.64
C PRO A 100 -12.01 -2.56 -11.84
N ALA A 101 -10.96 -3.27 -11.42
CA ALA A 101 -10.97 -4.73 -11.37
C ALA A 101 -11.83 -5.23 -10.21
N ASP A 102 -12.40 -6.43 -10.35
CA ASP A 102 -13.06 -7.13 -9.23
C ASP A 102 -12.03 -7.68 -8.24
N ASP A 103 -10.83 -8.08 -8.72
CA ASP A 103 -9.73 -8.53 -7.88
C ASP A 103 -8.95 -7.34 -7.32
N VAL A 104 -8.99 -7.16 -6.00
CA VAL A 104 -8.24 -6.13 -5.29
C VAL A 104 -6.73 -6.25 -5.47
N ARG A 105 -6.24 -7.45 -5.80
CA ARG A 105 -4.82 -7.73 -6.05
C ARG A 105 -4.36 -7.26 -7.42
N SER A 106 -5.28 -6.85 -8.31
CA SER A 106 -4.91 -6.14 -9.53
C SER A 106 -4.43 -4.75 -9.16
N MET A 107 -3.15 -4.47 -9.39
CA MET A 107 -2.45 -3.31 -8.88
C MET A 107 -1.73 -2.57 -9.99
N HIS A 108 -1.54 -1.27 -9.76
CA HIS A 108 -0.63 -0.43 -10.52
C HIS A 108 0.32 0.25 -9.53
N GLN A 109 1.62 0.08 -9.73
CA GLN A 109 2.63 0.61 -8.82
C GLN A 109 3.72 1.33 -9.59
N TRP A 110 3.98 2.57 -9.18
CA TRP A 110 5.05 3.39 -9.72
C TRP A 110 5.53 4.40 -8.68
N VAL A 111 6.75 4.89 -8.83
CA VAL A 111 7.35 5.95 -7.99
C VAL A 111 8.19 6.82 -8.91
N LYS A 112 8.24 8.12 -8.63
CA LYS A 112 9.17 9.00 -9.33
C LYS A 112 10.61 8.82 -8.83
N LYS A 113 11.58 8.91 -9.73
CA LYS A 113 13.01 8.91 -9.39
C LYS A 113 13.40 9.95 -8.34
N GLU A 114 12.80 11.14 -8.38
CA GLU A 114 13.04 12.22 -7.41
C GLU A 114 12.62 11.87 -5.97
N ASP A 115 11.72 10.89 -5.81
CA ASP A 115 11.20 10.45 -4.51
C ASP A 115 11.87 9.16 -4.01
N LEU A 116 12.77 8.57 -4.80
CA LEU A 116 13.54 7.42 -4.34
C LEU A 116 14.61 7.85 -3.33
N PRO A 117 14.91 7.01 -2.33
CA PRO A 117 16.16 7.12 -1.59
C PRO A 117 17.33 6.84 -2.56
N ASP A 118 18.53 7.29 -2.19
CA ASP A 118 19.78 7.28 -2.97
C ASP A 118 20.11 5.98 -3.76
N LYS A 119 21.19 6.05 -4.55
CA LYS A 119 21.74 5.23 -5.65
C LYS A 119 21.64 3.67 -5.65
N ASP A 120 20.98 3.04 -4.71
CA ASP A 120 20.90 1.57 -4.57
C ASP A 120 19.68 0.94 -5.27
N TYR A 121 18.90 1.71 -6.04
CA TYR A 121 17.78 1.19 -6.83
C TYR A 121 18.30 0.30 -7.96
N LEU A 122 17.80 -0.94 -8.02
CA LEU A 122 18.26 -1.98 -8.95
C LEU A 122 17.39 -2.11 -10.20
N GLY A 123 16.19 -1.52 -10.18
CA GLY A 123 15.25 -1.59 -11.29
C GLY A 123 15.57 -0.60 -12.41
N GLN A 124 14.69 -0.56 -13.40
CA GLN A 124 14.78 0.37 -14.52
C GLN A 124 13.90 1.59 -14.29
N PHE A 125 14.30 2.71 -14.88
CA PHE A 125 13.47 3.91 -15.04
C PHE A 125 12.85 3.87 -16.44
N ASN A 126 11.65 4.38 -16.59
CA ASN A 126 11.09 4.60 -17.92
C ASN A 126 11.75 5.84 -18.58
N ASP A 127 11.69 5.89 -19.91
CA ASP A 127 12.31 6.96 -20.68
C ASP A 127 11.47 8.24 -20.76
N HIS A 128 10.20 8.19 -20.33
CA HIS A 128 9.25 9.29 -20.56
C HIS A 128 9.25 10.32 -19.42
N ASN A 129 9.35 9.88 -18.17
CA ASN A 129 9.20 10.76 -17.01
C ASN A 129 10.04 10.34 -15.80
N ASP A 130 11.09 9.54 -16.02
CA ASP A 130 11.98 9.05 -14.96
C ASP A 130 11.18 8.36 -13.82
N GLU A 131 10.11 7.64 -14.15
CA GLU A 131 9.35 6.86 -13.18
C GLU A 131 9.88 5.43 -13.14
N CYS A 132 9.67 4.76 -12.02
CA CYS A 132 10.19 3.42 -11.72
C CYS A 132 9.16 2.63 -10.91
N THR A 133 9.44 1.36 -10.58
CA THR A 133 8.52 0.52 -9.83
C THR A 133 9.24 -0.29 -8.75
N LEU A 134 8.60 -0.48 -7.59
CA LEU A 134 9.05 -1.39 -6.55
C LEU A 134 8.60 -2.84 -6.82
N ALA A 135 7.68 -3.01 -7.76
CA ALA A 135 7.18 -4.29 -8.23
C ALA A 135 8.03 -4.79 -9.41
N GLY A 136 7.89 -6.07 -9.78
CA GLY A 136 8.54 -6.61 -10.98
C GLY A 136 7.94 -6.13 -12.31
N ASP A 137 6.79 -5.46 -12.27
CA ASP A 137 6.09 -4.87 -13.40
C ASP A 137 5.17 -3.76 -12.87
N TRP A 138 4.84 -2.79 -13.72
CA TRP A 138 4.01 -1.63 -13.38
C TRP A 138 2.58 -2.04 -13.08
N TYR A 139 2.04 -2.96 -13.90
CA TYR A 139 0.69 -3.47 -13.81
C TYR A 139 0.76 -4.96 -13.56
N PHE A 140 0.16 -5.42 -12.46
CA PHE A 140 0.28 -6.83 -12.08
C PHE A 140 -0.88 -7.28 -11.20
N THR A 141 -1.06 -8.59 -11.09
CA THR A 141 -1.89 -9.19 -10.05
C THR A 141 -0.98 -9.77 -8.97
N ALA A 142 -1.07 -9.26 -7.74
CA ALA A 142 -0.25 -9.77 -6.64
C ALA A 142 -0.58 -11.24 -6.35
N LYS A 143 0.46 -12.07 -6.12
CA LYS A 143 0.27 -13.44 -5.61
C LYS A 143 -0.43 -13.42 -4.25
N GLU A 144 0.01 -12.51 -3.38
CA GLU A 144 -0.51 -12.36 -2.03
C GLU A 144 -0.46 -10.90 -1.58
N MET A 145 -1.42 -10.53 -0.73
CA MET A 145 -1.47 -9.25 -0.06
C MET A 145 -1.94 -9.45 1.38
N GLU A 146 -1.20 -8.89 2.31
CA GLU A 146 -1.58 -8.84 3.73
C GLU A 146 -1.69 -7.39 4.20
N ILE A 147 -2.59 -7.16 5.15
CA ILE A 147 -2.76 -5.85 5.79
C ILE A 147 -2.61 -6.06 7.29
N TRP A 148 -1.60 -5.41 7.86
CA TRP A 148 -1.25 -5.50 9.27
C TRP A 148 -1.61 -4.20 9.98
N HIS A 149 -2.16 -4.33 11.18
CA HIS A 149 -2.26 -3.23 12.13
C HIS A 149 -0.97 -3.17 12.95
N ILE A 150 -0.26 -2.05 12.90
CA ILE A 150 0.98 -1.86 13.64
C ILE A 150 0.69 -1.06 14.91
N GLU A 151 0.74 -1.74 16.04
CA GLU A 151 0.67 -1.10 17.35
C GLU A 151 2.08 -0.65 17.74
N THR A 152 2.30 0.66 17.75
CA THR A 152 3.47 1.20 18.44
C THR A 152 3.20 1.12 19.93
N ALA A 153 4.00 0.32 20.65
CA ALA A 153 3.93 0.26 22.10
C ALA A 153 4.18 1.67 22.66
N ARG A 154 3.11 2.35 23.09
CA ARG A 154 3.21 3.67 23.73
C ARG A 154 3.73 3.47 25.15
N GLY A 155 5.05 3.59 25.31
CA GLY A 155 5.72 3.82 26.59
C GLY A 155 5.91 2.59 27.49
N GLY A 156 7.18 2.23 27.71
CA GLY A 156 7.61 1.69 29.00
C GLY A 156 8.13 0.26 29.04
N TRP A 157 9.10 -0.13 28.22
CA TRP A 157 10.02 -1.25 28.52
C TRP A 157 11.38 -1.04 27.83
N PHE A 158 12.16 -0.08 28.34
CA PHE A 158 13.61 -0.18 28.30
C PHE A 158 14.09 -0.27 29.75
N GLU A 159 13.78 -1.39 30.41
CA GLU A 159 14.74 -1.91 31.37
C GLU A 159 15.44 -3.10 30.71
N GLU A 160 16.76 -3.03 30.80
CA GLU A 160 17.72 -4.04 30.40
C GLU A 160 17.30 -5.41 30.96
N ALA A 161 16.88 -6.33 30.08
CA ALA A 161 16.82 -7.74 30.40
C ALA A 161 17.71 -8.50 29.41
N ALA A 162 18.72 -9.13 29.99
CA ALA A 162 19.68 -10.05 29.40
C ALA A 162 18.97 -11.26 28.70
N PRO A 163 19.72 -12.10 27.96
CA PRO A 163 19.29 -12.70 26.71
C PRO A 163 18.31 -13.88 26.85
N HIS A 164 17.60 -14.13 25.74
CA HIS A 164 16.74 -15.28 25.43
C HIS A 164 15.37 -15.33 26.13
N ALA A 165 14.35 -14.84 25.42
CA ALA A 165 13.05 -15.52 25.37
C ALA A 165 12.36 -15.17 24.05
N ALA A 166 12.04 -16.19 23.26
CA ALA A 166 11.19 -16.04 22.08
C ALA A 166 9.81 -15.55 22.51
N VAL A 167 9.39 -14.38 22.03
CA VAL A 167 8.03 -13.88 22.21
C VAL A 167 7.23 -14.25 20.96
N GLU A 168 6.27 -15.15 21.11
CA GLU A 168 5.27 -15.44 20.08
C GLU A 168 4.52 -14.16 19.72
N VAL A 169 4.72 -13.68 18.49
CA VAL A 169 3.93 -12.58 17.91
C VAL A 169 2.62 -13.16 17.42
N GLY A 170 1.55 -12.95 18.19
CA GLY A 170 0.20 -13.36 17.83
C GLY A 170 -0.31 -12.58 16.60
N SER A 171 -0.39 -13.27 15.45
CA SER A 171 -1.12 -12.81 14.27
C SER A 171 -2.62 -12.73 14.58
N ARG A 172 -3.15 -11.52 14.80
CA ARG A 172 -4.59 -11.29 14.70
C ARG A 172 -4.92 -10.73 13.33
N LYS A 173 -5.36 -11.61 12.43
CA LYS A 173 -5.94 -11.24 11.13
C LYS A 173 -7.07 -10.21 11.34
N PRO A 174 -7.09 -9.07 10.62
CA PRO A 174 -8.16 -8.09 10.74
C PRO A 174 -9.46 -8.66 10.16
N LYS A 175 -10.37 -9.14 11.01
CA LYS A 175 -11.64 -9.77 10.60
C LYS A 175 -12.74 -8.78 10.16
N GLY A 176 -12.51 -7.46 10.22
CA GLY A 176 -13.58 -6.45 10.05
C GLY A 176 -13.47 -5.55 8.81
N PHE A 177 -12.27 -5.09 8.44
CA PHE A 177 -12.12 -4.10 7.36
C PHE A 177 -12.42 -4.67 5.97
N ILE A 178 -11.90 -5.86 5.70
CA ILE A 178 -12.18 -6.59 4.46
C ILE A 178 -13.69 -6.90 4.40
N SER A 179 -14.27 -7.51 5.44
CA SER A 179 -15.71 -7.82 5.46
C SER A 179 -16.63 -6.60 5.27
N TRP A 180 -16.28 -5.44 5.82
CA TRP A 180 -17.05 -4.20 5.64
C TRP A 180 -17.01 -3.68 4.19
N LEU A 181 -15.90 -3.86 3.48
CA LEU A 181 -15.80 -3.54 2.05
C LEU A 181 -16.70 -4.47 1.19
N TRP A 182 -17.10 -5.64 1.72
CA TRP A 182 -17.64 -6.76 0.95
C TRP A 182 -18.96 -7.36 1.46
N ARG A 183 -19.76 -6.67 2.30
CA ARG A 183 -21.07 -7.21 2.68
C ARG A 183 -22.03 -7.17 1.48
N ARG A 184 -22.19 -8.34 0.84
CA ARG A 184 -23.27 -8.65 -0.12
C ARG A 184 -24.57 -8.65 0.68
N GLY A 185 -25.56 -7.87 0.26
CA GLY A 185 -26.92 -8.08 0.73
C GLY A 185 -27.42 -9.35 0.05
N ASP A 186 -27.63 -10.40 0.84
CA ASP A 186 -28.60 -11.42 0.48
C ASP A 186 -29.97 -10.82 0.86
N GLU A 187 -30.66 -10.27 -0.15
CA GLU A 187 -32.11 -10.16 -0.29
C GLU A 187 -32.44 -9.66 -1.72
#